data_AF-A0A2C9K4B7-F1
#
_entry.id   AF-A0A2C9K4B7-F1
#
_cell.length_a   1.000
_cell.length_b   1.000
_cell.length_c   1.000
_cell.angle_alpha   90.00
_cell.angle_beta   90.00
_cell.angle_gamma   90.00
#
_symmetry.space_group_name_H-M   'P 1'
#
loop_
_entity.id
_entity.type
_entity.pdbx_description
1 polymer ?
#
loop_
_entity_poly.entity_id
_entity_poly.type
_entity_poly.pdbx_seq_one_letter_code
_entity_poly.pdbx_strand_id
1 'polypeptide(L)'
;MGDHGARYENVRFTIPGKLEERLPYFSFLFPKWFEEKYPEAIQNLRDNTKKLTTPFDIHETLKDFLKFGGTGEARVSDRGISLFKKIPLGRSCQHAGIAPHWCACLEWKKVPMTDPAAKGALRFTLKTINNYTAAYRDVCALLSVEKVTDATKMETRPEVVKFSEADSLGGFYKVVFNETNTNDIAMYQLTFYTTPGHGHFEVTVTHDIKHKTYRVSEKEISRINKYGNDPACILKKNRQIRQYCYCISNLDS
;
A
#
# COMPACT_ATOMS: atom_id res chain seq x y z
N MET A 1 -11.05 11.81 12.63
CA MET A 1 -10.13 10.87 11.97
C MET A 1 -10.96 9.94 11.12
N GLY A 2 -10.68 9.85 9.82
CA GLY A 2 -11.12 8.70 9.01
C GLY A 2 -10.15 7.53 9.20
N ASP A 3 -10.64 6.30 9.08
CA ASP A 3 -9.82 5.08 9.05
C ASP A 3 -9.43 4.70 7.62
N HIS A 4 -10.34 4.93 6.65
CA HIS A 4 -10.11 4.83 5.21
C HIS A 4 -11.15 5.64 4.42
N GLY A 5 -10.90 5.88 3.13
CA GLY A 5 -11.91 6.37 2.16
C GLY A 5 -12.86 5.28 1.65
N ALA A 6 -13.57 5.51 0.55
CA ALA A 6 -14.51 4.53 0.00
C ALA A 6 -13.82 3.22 -0.43
N ARG A 7 -14.25 2.09 0.14
CA ARG A 7 -13.60 0.77 -0.04
C ARG A 7 -14.21 -0.10 -1.15
N TYR A 8 -15.53 0.00 -1.36
CA TYR A 8 -16.27 -0.93 -2.22
C TYR A 8 -17.17 -0.26 -3.25
N GLU A 9 -17.20 1.07 -3.24
CA GLU A 9 -17.99 1.85 -4.20
C GLU A 9 -17.24 1.99 -5.52
N ASN A 10 -17.97 2.25 -6.61
CA ASN A 10 -17.38 2.38 -7.95
C ASN A 10 -16.27 3.44 -8.00
N VAL A 11 -16.33 4.47 -7.13
CA VAL A 11 -15.28 5.48 -7.01
C VAL A 11 -13.93 4.87 -6.63
N ARG A 12 -13.88 3.78 -5.84
CA ARG A 12 -12.64 3.08 -5.47
C ARG A 12 -11.88 2.53 -6.67
N PHE A 13 -12.56 2.30 -7.78
CA PHE A 13 -11.93 1.76 -9.00
C PHE A 13 -11.17 2.85 -9.79
N THR A 14 -11.35 4.11 -9.42
CA THR A 14 -10.64 5.26 -10.00
C THR A 14 -9.35 5.57 -9.24
N ILE A 15 -8.41 6.26 -9.89
CA ILE A 15 -7.18 6.73 -9.22
C ILE A 15 -7.49 7.66 -8.03
N PRO A 16 -8.38 8.67 -8.15
CA PRO A 16 -8.76 9.50 -7.00
C PRO A 16 -9.35 8.70 -5.84
N GLY A 17 -10.31 7.79 -6.09
CA GLY A 17 -10.90 7.00 -5.00
C GLY A 17 -9.93 6.02 -4.35
N LYS A 18 -8.95 5.52 -5.10
CA LYS A 18 -7.83 4.74 -4.53
C LYS A 18 -6.93 5.59 -3.63
N LEU A 19 -6.66 6.84 -4.00
CA LEU A 19 -5.92 7.76 -3.14
C LEU A 19 -6.73 8.10 -1.88
N GLU A 20 -8.04 8.33 -2.02
CA GLU A 20 -8.94 8.58 -0.89
C GLU A 20 -8.99 7.40 0.09
N GLU A 21 -9.03 6.15 -0.41
CA GLU A 21 -8.92 4.95 0.44
C GLU A 21 -7.65 4.97 1.30
N ARG A 22 -6.52 5.38 0.71
CA ARG A 22 -5.17 5.30 1.30
C ARG A 22 -4.76 6.53 2.11
N LEU A 23 -5.43 7.66 1.90
CA LEU A 23 -5.12 8.96 2.50
C LEU A 23 -6.34 9.47 3.28
N PRO A 24 -6.74 8.80 4.37
CA PRO A 24 -7.86 9.25 5.16
C PRO A 24 -7.60 10.62 5.79
N TYR A 25 -8.65 11.42 5.91
CA TYR A 25 -8.56 12.74 6.50
C TYR A 25 -8.37 12.69 8.04
N PHE A 26 -7.46 13.52 8.54
CA PHE A 26 -7.25 13.76 9.96
C PHE A 26 -7.04 15.25 10.22
N SER A 27 -7.58 15.76 11.33
CA SER A 27 -7.37 17.15 11.76
C SER A 27 -7.12 17.23 13.26
N PHE A 28 -6.33 18.22 13.66
CA PHE A 28 -6.18 18.66 15.04
C PHE A 28 -6.81 20.04 15.18
N LEU A 29 -7.45 20.29 16.32
CA LEU A 29 -7.88 21.61 16.76
C LEU A 29 -7.21 21.89 18.10
N PHE A 30 -6.49 23.00 18.18
CA PHE A 30 -5.76 23.40 19.38
C PHE A 30 -6.45 24.57 20.08
N PRO A 31 -6.39 24.64 21.43
CA PRO A 31 -6.81 25.83 22.13
C PRO A 31 -5.78 26.96 21.93
N LYS A 32 -6.24 28.22 21.94
CA LYS A 32 -5.38 29.40 21.71
C LYS A 32 -4.12 29.43 22.57
N TRP A 33 -4.25 29.09 23.86
CA TRP A 33 -3.13 29.06 24.79
C TRP A 33 -2.01 28.11 24.36
N PHE A 34 -2.34 27.00 23.69
CA PHE A 34 -1.33 26.04 23.22
C PHE A 34 -0.57 26.60 22.02
N GLU A 35 -1.27 27.29 21.12
CA GLU A 35 -0.65 27.97 19.99
C GLU A 35 0.30 29.09 20.43
N GLU A 36 -0.11 29.87 21.45
CA GLU A 36 0.70 30.93 22.05
C GLU A 36 1.90 30.37 22.81
N LYS A 37 1.74 29.26 23.53
CA LYS A 37 2.80 28.66 24.35
C LYS A 37 3.80 27.83 23.54
N TYR A 38 3.36 27.16 22.47
CA TYR A 38 4.17 26.27 21.65
C TYR A 38 4.10 26.63 20.15
N PRO A 39 4.49 27.86 19.75
CA PRO A 39 4.35 28.32 18.37
C PRO A 39 5.16 27.49 17.38
N GLU A 40 6.35 27.00 17.78
CA GLU A 40 7.18 26.15 16.93
C GLU A 40 6.53 24.77 16.68
N ALA A 41 5.87 24.20 17.69
CA ALA A 41 5.17 22.92 17.54
C ALA A 41 4.02 23.04 16.53
N ILE A 42 3.27 24.15 16.59
CA ILE A 42 2.21 24.47 15.63
C ILE A 42 2.77 24.71 14.23
N GLN A 43 3.90 25.41 14.11
CA GLN A 43 4.55 25.62 12.82
C GLN A 43 5.01 24.29 12.20
N ASN A 44 5.64 23.41 12.97
CA ASN A 44 6.04 22.08 12.51
C ASN A 44 4.83 21.25 12.06
N LEU A 45 3.73 21.29 12.81
CA LEU A 45 2.50 20.60 12.45
C LEU A 45 1.93 21.12 11.12
N ARG A 46 1.90 22.44 10.92
CA ARG A 46 1.48 23.07 9.65
C ARG A 46 2.37 22.65 8.48
N ASP A 47 3.69 22.66 8.67
CA ASP A 47 4.65 22.23 7.63
C ASP A 47 4.50 20.75 7.28
N ASN A 48 4.20 19.91 8.27
CA ASN A 48 4.00 18.47 8.09
C ASN A 48 2.73 18.11 7.31
N THR A 49 1.77 19.02 7.14
CA THR A 49 0.56 18.81 6.32
C THR A 49 0.88 18.49 4.86
N LYS A 50 2.06 18.87 4.38
CA LYS A 50 2.55 18.64 3.01
C LYS A 50 3.49 17.44 2.90
N LYS A 51 3.59 16.62 3.94
CA LYS A 51 4.54 15.50 4.04
C LYS A 51 3.82 14.18 4.30
N LEU A 52 4.50 13.08 4.00
CA LEU A 52 3.99 11.74 4.27
C LEU A 52 3.91 11.50 5.80
N THR A 53 2.68 11.37 6.28
CA THR A 53 2.33 11.06 7.66
C THR A 53 1.57 9.74 7.73
N THR A 54 1.55 9.13 8.91
CA THR A 54 0.91 7.86 9.21
C THR A 54 0.18 7.91 10.54
N PRO A 55 -0.73 6.97 10.83
CA PRO A 55 -1.31 6.82 12.16
C PRO A 55 -0.28 6.64 13.29
N PHE A 56 0.94 6.15 13.00
CA PHE A 56 2.01 6.07 14.00
C PHE A 56 2.55 7.45 14.39
N ASP A 57 2.55 8.41 13.46
CA ASP A 57 2.96 9.79 13.74
C ASP A 57 1.92 10.48 14.64
N ILE A 58 0.64 10.22 14.38
CA ILE A 58 -0.47 10.67 15.24
C ILE A 58 -0.35 10.07 16.64
N HIS A 59 -0.06 8.77 16.75
CA HIS A 59 0.16 8.12 18.04
C HIS A 59 1.26 8.80 18.86
N GLU A 60 2.41 9.10 18.26
CA GLU A 60 3.48 9.83 18.96
C GLU A 60 3.09 11.26 19.31
N THR A 61 2.31 11.94 18.45
CA THR A 61 1.78 13.29 18.75
C THR A 61 0.83 13.28 19.96
N LEU A 62 -0.03 12.26 20.07
CA LEU A 62 -0.94 12.12 21.21
C LEU A 62 -0.19 11.82 22.52
N LYS A 63 0.93 11.09 22.45
CA LYS A 63 1.81 10.89 23.62
C LYS A 63 2.41 12.20 24.11
N ASP A 64 2.78 13.11 23.20
CA ASP A 64 3.29 14.43 23.56
C ASP A 64 2.26 15.31 24.29
N PHE A 65 0.95 15.04 24.14
CA PHE A 65 -0.07 15.72 24.97
C PHE A 65 -0.02 15.33 26.43
N LEU A 66 0.40 14.11 26.74
CA LEU A 66 0.57 13.64 28.12
C LEU A 66 1.90 14.12 28.70
N LYS A 67 2.96 14.05 27.89
CA LYS A 67 4.31 14.48 28.27
C LYS A 67 5.02 15.06 27.06
N PHE A 68 5.07 16.39 27.00
CA PHE A 68 5.64 17.11 25.86
C PHE A 68 7.13 16.78 25.67
N GLY A 69 7.45 16.10 24.57
CA GLY A 69 8.79 15.66 24.21
C GLY A 69 9.62 16.65 23.39
N GLY A 70 9.14 17.89 23.22
CA GLY A 70 9.83 18.98 22.53
C GLY A 70 9.62 19.03 21.01
N THR A 71 10.19 20.07 20.41
CA THR A 71 10.20 20.36 18.96
C THR A 71 11.54 19.94 18.34
N GLY A 72 11.76 20.27 17.06
CA GLY A 72 13.01 20.01 16.33
C GLY A 72 12.84 19.08 15.12
N GLU A 73 13.95 18.53 14.63
CA GLU A 73 13.96 17.60 13.50
C GLU A 73 13.96 16.14 13.98
N ALA A 74 13.10 15.32 13.36
CA ALA A 74 13.05 13.89 13.63
C ALA A 74 14.00 13.11 12.72
N ARG A 75 14.28 11.85 13.07
CA ARG A 75 15.14 10.99 12.22
C ARG A 75 14.27 10.26 11.21
N VAL A 76 14.82 10.05 10.01
CA VAL A 76 14.14 9.29 8.95
C VAL A 76 13.83 7.85 9.39
N SER A 77 14.67 7.27 10.25
CA SER A 77 14.53 5.90 10.76
C SER A 77 13.43 5.74 11.82
N ASP A 78 12.83 6.83 12.31
CA ASP A 78 11.77 6.75 13.31
C ASP A 78 10.46 6.26 12.67
N ARG A 79 9.94 5.14 13.17
CA ARG A 79 8.69 4.54 12.67
C ARG A 79 7.49 5.48 12.85
N GLY A 80 7.40 6.12 14.01
CA GLY A 80 6.42 7.16 14.32
C GLY A 80 7.14 8.43 14.76
N ILE A 81 6.72 9.56 14.21
CA ILE A 81 7.28 10.89 14.47
C ILE A 81 6.16 11.78 14.98
N SER A 82 6.32 12.34 16.18
CA SER A 82 5.37 13.36 16.66
C SER A 82 5.30 14.52 15.67
N LEU A 83 4.08 14.96 15.36
CA LEU A 83 3.81 16.03 14.41
C LEU A 83 4.22 17.41 14.95
N PHE A 84 4.61 17.51 16.22
CA PHE A 84 5.27 18.69 16.79
C PHE A 84 6.75 18.81 16.41
N LYS A 85 7.32 17.77 15.80
CA LYS A 85 8.67 17.76 15.21
C LYS A 85 8.55 17.79 13.68
N LYS A 86 9.57 18.29 13.01
CA LYS A 86 9.64 18.31 11.54
C LYS A 86 9.83 16.88 11.03
N ILE A 87 8.90 16.42 10.19
CA ILE A 87 9.09 15.19 9.43
C ILE A 87 10.14 15.43 8.34
N PRO A 88 11.17 14.58 8.20
CA PRO A 88 12.17 14.73 7.15
C PRO A 88 11.58 14.61 5.74
N LEU A 89 12.03 15.44 4.81
CA LEU A 89 11.60 15.36 3.40
C LEU A 89 11.99 14.03 2.73
N GLY A 90 13.11 13.44 3.15
CA GLY A 90 13.58 12.13 2.65
C GLY A 90 12.86 10.91 3.22
N ARG A 91 11.84 11.07 4.08
CA ARG A 91 11.09 9.94 4.63
C ARG A 91 10.26 9.29 3.52
N SER A 92 10.55 8.01 3.24
CA SER A 92 9.90 7.22 2.20
C SER A 92 8.82 6.33 2.80
N CYS A 93 7.99 5.71 1.96
CA CYS A 93 7.05 4.69 2.42
C CYS A 93 7.74 3.54 3.16
N GLN A 94 8.94 3.13 2.73
CA GLN A 94 9.72 2.10 3.42
C GLN A 94 10.13 2.55 4.82
N HIS A 95 10.64 3.78 4.96
CA HIS A 95 10.98 4.37 6.27
C HIS A 95 9.75 4.45 7.20
N ALA A 96 8.57 4.75 6.64
CA ALA A 96 7.32 4.79 7.37
C ALA A 96 6.67 3.40 7.60
N GLY A 97 7.28 2.31 7.13
CA GLY A 97 6.74 0.95 7.25
C GLY A 97 5.50 0.68 6.40
N ILE A 98 5.28 1.45 5.32
CA ILE A 98 4.18 1.32 4.37
C ILE A 98 4.61 0.40 3.24
N ALA A 99 3.90 -0.72 3.04
CA ALA A 99 4.17 -1.64 1.94
C ALA A 99 3.89 -0.97 0.57
N PRO A 100 4.60 -1.36 -0.50
CA PRO A 100 4.41 -0.80 -1.85
C PRO A 100 2.96 -0.88 -2.33
N HIS A 101 2.24 -1.95 -1.97
CA HIS A 101 0.82 -2.10 -2.26
C HIS A 101 -0.01 -0.91 -1.78
N TRP A 102 0.29 -0.35 -0.59
CA TRP A 102 -0.47 0.72 0.07
C TRP A 102 0.14 2.12 -0.12
N CYS A 103 1.37 2.22 -0.61
CA CYS A 103 2.05 3.51 -0.74
C CYS A 103 1.41 4.39 -1.81
N ALA A 104 0.90 5.56 -1.40
CA ALA A 104 0.32 6.56 -2.30
C ALA A 104 1.39 7.38 -3.08
N CYS A 105 2.66 7.33 -2.64
CA CYS A 105 3.76 8.07 -3.26
C CYS A 105 4.37 7.37 -4.48
N LEU A 106 4.06 6.09 -4.70
CA LEU A 106 4.64 5.32 -5.81
C LEU A 106 3.93 5.63 -7.12
N GLU A 107 4.71 5.73 -8.18
CA GLU A 107 4.24 5.91 -9.55
C GLU A 107 4.17 4.57 -10.27
N TRP A 108 3.08 4.38 -11.01
CA TRP A 108 2.75 3.14 -11.69
C TRP A 108 2.45 3.45 -13.16
N LYS A 109 3.18 2.80 -14.06
CA LYS A 109 2.99 2.96 -15.51
C LYS A 109 2.24 1.78 -16.10
N LYS A 110 1.29 2.05 -16.97
CA LYS A 110 0.54 1.01 -17.68
C LYS A 110 1.48 0.12 -18.49
N VAL A 111 1.23 -1.17 -18.42
CA VAL A 111 1.89 -2.20 -19.22
C VAL A 111 0.82 -3.06 -19.91
N PRO A 112 1.06 -3.49 -21.16
CA PRO A 112 0.11 -4.36 -21.84
C PRO A 112 0.16 -5.77 -21.25
N MET A 113 -0.96 -6.49 -21.24
CA MET A 113 -0.99 -7.91 -20.83
C MET A 113 -0.31 -8.87 -21.81
N THR A 114 0.23 -8.35 -22.92
CA THR A 114 1.18 -9.06 -23.79
C THR A 114 2.59 -9.11 -23.19
N ASP A 115 2.92 -8.27 -22.19
CA ASP A 115 4.16 -8.34 -21.42
C ASP A 115 4.25 -9.72 -20.72
N PRO A 116 5.29 -10.54 -21.02
CA PRO A 116 5.44 -11.87 -20.43
C PRO A 116 5.53 -11.86 -18.91
N ALA A 117 6.13 -10.83 -18.30
CA ALA A 117 6.26 -10.69 -16.86
C ALA A 117 4.94 -10.28 -16.21
N ALA A 118 4.15 -9.41 -16.84
CA ALA A 118 2.80 -9.09 -16.35
C ALA A 118 1.88 -10.32 -16.42
N LYS A 119 1.95 -11.08 -17.52
CA LYS A 119 1.21 -12.34 -17.68
C LYS A 119 1.67 -13.42 -16.68
N GLY A 120 2.96 -13.51 -16.42
CA GLY A 120 3.54 -14.39 -15.40
C GLY A 120 3.07 -14.03 -13.99
N ALA A 121 3.10 -12.74 -13.66
CA ALA A 121 2.59 -12.22 -12.39
C ALA A 121 1.10 -12.55 -12.19
N LEU A 122 0.26 -12.38 -13.21
CA LEU A 122 -1.16 -12.72 -13.13
C LEU A 122 -1.40 -14.20 -12.84
N ARG A 123 -0.69 -15.08 -13.56
CA ARG A 123 -0.77 -16.54 -13.36
C ARG A 123 -0.34 -16.93 -11.95
N PHE A 124 0.77 -16.36 -11.48
CA PHE A 124 1.28 -16.61 -10.14
C PHE A 124 0.30 -16.13 -9.06
N THR A 125 -0.29 -14.95 -9.23
CA THR A 125 -1.32 -14.41 -8.34
C THR A 125 -2.54 -15.32 -8.27
N LEU A 126 -3.10 -15.74 -9.40
CA LEU A 126 -4.27 -16.62 -9.41
C LEU A 126 -3.97 -17.95 -8.71
N LYS A 127 -2.80 -18.54 -8.97
CA LYS A 127 -2.34 -19.75 -8.28
C LYS A 127 -2.27 -19.52 -6.77
N THR A 128 -1.73 -18.38 -6.34
CA THR A 128 -1.60 -18.04 -4.91
C THR A 128 -2.95 -17.84 -4.25
N ILE A 129 -3.87 -17.11 -4.88
CA ILE A 129 -5.26 -16.91 -4.40
C ILE A 129 -5.95 -18.25 -4.21
N ASN A 130 -5.89 -19.13 -5.23
CA ASN A 130 -6.47 -20.46 -5.11
C ASN A 130 -5.77 -21.28 -4.02
N ASN A 131 -4.47 -21.14 -3.82
CA ASN A 131 -3.77 -21.89 -2.77
C ASN A 131 -4.28 -21.57 -1.35
N TYR A 132 -4.72 -20.33 -1.08
CA TYR A 132 -5.32 -19.98 0.22
C TYR A 132 -6.60 -20.75 0.56
N THR A 133 -7.34 -21.21 -0.46
CA THR A 133 -8.58 -21.99 -0.29
C THR A 133 -8.40 -23.49 -0.59
N ALA A 134 -7.17 -23.97 -0.81
CA ALA A 134 -6.90 -25.35 -1.23
C ALA A 134 -7.39 -26.40 -0.24
N ALA A 135 -7.31 -26.13 1.06
CA ALA A 135 -7.82 -27.02 2.11
C ALA A 135 -9.36 -27.03 2.23
N TYR A 136 -10.06 -26.18 1.49
CA TYR A 136 -11.50 -25.97 1.57
C TYR A 136 -12.19 -26.15 0.23
N ARG A 137 -11.66 -27.02 -0.63
CA ARG A 137 -12.21 -27.31 -1.97
C ARG A 137 -13.57 -27.99 -1.95
N ASP A 138 -13.97 -28.53 -0.79
CA ASP A 138 -15.32 -29.05 -0.52
C ASP A 138 -16.39 -27.95 -0.48
N VAL A 139 -16.00 -26.70 -0.17
CA VAL A 139 -16.94 -25.58 -0.02
C VAL A 139 -16.60 -24.35 -0.86
N CYS A 140 -15.32 -24.12 -1.17
CA CYS A 140 -14.84 -22.99 -1.97
C CYS A 140 -14.51 -23.42 -3.40
N ALA A 141 -15.18 -22.81 -4.37
CA ALA A 141 -14.94 -23.00 -5.78
C ALA A 141 -13.53 -22.55 -6.19
N LEU A 142 -12.99 -23.18 -7.22
CA LEU A 142 -11.73 -22.76 -7.83
C LEU A 142 -11.98 -21.49 -8.65
N LEU A 143 -11.18 -20.45 -8.42
CA LEU A 143 -11.30 -19.19 -9.14
C LEU A 143 -10.47 -19.23 -10.43
N SER A 144 -10.97 -18.56 -11.45
CA SER A 144 -10.27 -18.28 -12.71
C SER A 144 -10.36 -16.78 -13.03
N VAL A 145 -9.42 -16.27 -13.83
CA VAL A 145 -9.49 -14.87 -14.27
C VAL A 145 -10.59 -14.72 -15.32
N GLU A 146 -11.56 -13.85 -15.03
CA GLU A 146 -12.62 -13.47 -15.97
C GLU A 146 -12.10 -12.41 -16.95
N LYS A 147 -11.58 -11.29 -16.42
CA LYS A 147 -11.01 -10.20 -17.21
C LYS A 147 -10.00 -9.39 -16.41
N VAL A 148 -8.96 -8.90 -17.07
CA VAL A 148 -8.00 -7.94 -16.50
C VAL A 148 -8.48 -6.53 -16.83
N THR A 149 -8.64 -5.68 -15.81
CA THR A 149 -9.06 -4.29 -15.99
C THR A 149 -7.91 -3.31 -15.99
N ASP A 150 -6.83 -3.60 -15.28
CA ASP A 150 -5.64 -2.76 -15.26
C ASP A 150 -4.39 -3.58 -15.00
N ALA A 151 -3.28 -3.16 -15.60
CA ALA A 151 -1.97 -3.74 -15.38
C ALA A 151 -0.93 -2.63 -15.44
N THR A 152 -0.19 -2.47 -14.35
CA THR A 152 0.84 -1.45 -14.23
C THR A 152 2.13 -2.03 -13.66
N LYS A 153 3.24 -1.38 -13.96
CA LYS A 153 4.56 -1.66 -13.41
C LYS A 153 5.02 -0.44 -12.63
N MET A 154 5.57 -0.65 -11.44
CA MET A 154 6.13 0.43 -10.64
C MET A 154 7.28 1.06 -11.40
N GLU A 155 7.22 2.37 -11.62
CA GLU A 155 8.38 3.11 -12.09
C GLU A 155 9.26 3.45 -10.91
N THR A 156 10.53 3.09 -11.00
CA THR A 156 11.53 3.66 -10.11
C THR A 156 11.79 5.07 -10.58
N ARG A 157 11.40 6.07 -9.78
CA ARG A 157 11.77 7.46 -10.05
C ARG A 157 13.27 7.53 -10.34
N PRO A 158 13.70 8.12 -11.46
CA PRO A 158 15.13 8.25 -11.76
C PRO A 158 15.90 8.94 -10.64
N GLU A 159 15.25 9.78 -9.81
CA GLU A 159 15.87 10.37 -8.62
C GLU A 159 16.18 9.36 -7.50
N VAL A 160 15.47 8.23 -7.43
CA VAL A 160 15.63 7.19 -6.40
C VAL A 160 16.65 6.12 -6.82
N VAL A 161 16.88 5.92 -8.12
CA VAL A 161 17.91 4.99 -8.65
C VAL A 161 19.33 5.59 -8.56
N LYS A 162 19.44 6.89 -8.22
CA LYS A 162 20.69 7.66 -8.15
C LYS A 162 21.41 7.58 -6.78
N PHE A 163 21.11 6.61 -5.92
CA PHE A 163 21.59 6.64 -4.54
C PHE A 163 22.52 5.47 -4.22
N SER A 164 23.79 5.74 -3.94
CA SER A 164 24.74 4.71 -3.50
C SER A 164 25.26 4.89 -2.08
N GLU A 165 25.26 6.09 -1.46
CA GLU A 165 25.66 6.26 -0.05
C GLU A 165 25.37 7.66 0.52
N ALA A 166 25.29 7.75 1.86
CA ALA A 166 25.15 9.01 2.61
C ALA A 166 26.50 9.44 3.20
N ASP A 167 26.92 10.68 2.97
CA ASP A 167 27.98 11.33 3.74
C ASP A 167 27.53 11.52 5.20
N SER A 168 28.46 11.31 6.12
CA SER A 168 28.47 11.63 7.56
C SER A 168 27.79 12.94 8.02
N LEU A 169 27.47 13.88 7.13
CA LEU A 169 26.84 15.17 7.46
C LEU A 169 25.45 15.41 6.83
N GLY A 170 24.86 14.45 6.12
CA GLY A 170 23.40 14.41 5.89
C GLY A 170 22.77 15.52 5.01
N GLY A 171 23.54 16.30 4.23
CA GLY A 171 23.00 17.37 3.38
C GLY A 171 23.15 17.15 1.86
N PHE A 172 22.05 16.91 1.15
CA PHE A 172 21.87 16.82 -0.32
C PHE A 172 23.15 16.89 -1.21
N TYR A 173 23.57 15.74 -1.79
CA TYR A 173 24.83 15.60 -2.53
C TYR A 173 24.68 15.16 -4.01
N LYS A 174 25.67 15.57 -4.83
CA LYS A 174 25.90 15.28 -6.26
C LYS A 174 26.09 13.77 -6.56
N VAL A 175 25.73 13.34 -7.79
CA VAL A 175 25.84 11.94 -8.25
C VAL A 175 26.59 11.82 -9.59
N VAL A 176 27.46 10.81 -9.70
CA VAL A 176 28.12 10.32 -10.92
C VAL A 176 27.40 9.05 -11.40
N PHE A 177 27.11 8.95 -12.70
CA PHE A 177 26.36 7.86 -13.31
C PHE A 177 27.25 6.65 -13.65
N ASN A 178 26.73 5.43 -13.47
CA ASN A 178 27.24 4.23 -14.13
C ASN A 178 26.06 3.41 -14.67
N GLU A 179 26.10 3.04 -15.95
CA GLU A 179 24.97 2.54 -16.76
C GLU A 179 24.55 1.08 -16.46
N THR A 180 25.13 0.43 -15.45
CA THR A 180 25.03 -1.03 -15.23
C THR A 180 24.12 -1.47 -14.08
N ASN A 181 23.50 -0.55 -13.33
CA ASN A 181 22.59 -0.90 -12.24
C ASN A 181 21.19 -1.27 -12.78
N THR A 182 21.02 -2.52 -13.24
CA THR A 182 19.69 -3.07 -13.51
C THR A 182 18.96 -3.33 -12.19
N ASN A 183 17.76 -2.78 -12.02
CA ASN A 183 16.89 -3.18 -10.91
C ASN A 183 16.54 -4.66 -11.07
N ASP A 184 17.14 -5.52 -10.25
CA ASP A 184 16.88 -6.97 -10.24
C ASP A 184 15.45 -7.32 -9.78
N ILE A 185 14.71 -6.32 -9.28
CA ILE A 185 13.34 -6.44 -8.78
C ILE A 185 12.44 -5.49 -9.58
N ALA A 186 11.34 -6.03 -10.10
CA ALA A 186 10.23 -5.26 -10.65
C ALA A 186 8.96 -5.52 -9.83
N MET A 187 8.11 -4.51 -9.66
CA MET A 187 6.79 -4.69 -9.05
C MET A 187 5.71 -4.43 -10.09
N TYR A 188 4.73 -5.34 -10.15
CA TYR A 188 3.55 -5.21 -11.00
C TYR A 188 2.33 -5.06 -10.12
N GLN A 189 1.42 -4.16 -10.48
CA GLN A 189 0.10 -4.08 -9.86
C GLN A 189 -0.96 -4.44 -10.89
N LEU A 190 -1.70 -5.49 -10.58
CA LEU A 190 -2.70 -6.10 -11.45
C LEU A 190 -4.07 -5.94 -10.83
N THR A 191 -5.03 -5.49 -11.64
CA THR A 191 -6.43 -5.39 -11.24
C THR A 191 -7.27 -6.23 -12.19
N PHE A 192 -8.03 -7.18 -11.66
CA PHE A 192 -8.76 -8.16 -12.46
C PHE A 192 -10.00 -8.71 -11.73
N TYR A 193 -10.97 -9.16 -12.50
CA TYR A 193 -12.12 -9.91 -12.02
C TYR A 193 -11.85 -11.41 -12.06
N THR A 194 -12.39 -12.14 -11.09
CA THR A 194 -12.43 -13.59 -11.09
C THR A 194 -13.83 -14.13 -11.32
N THR A 195 -13.92 -15.31 -11.93
CA THR A 195 -15.13 -16.14 -11.97
C THR A 195 -14.86 -17.49 -11.28
N PRO A 196 -15.81 -18.03 -10.51
CA PRO A 196 -17.13 -17.47 -10.19
C PRO A 196 -17.10 -16.28 -9.20
N GLY A 197 -18.23 -15.60 -9.04
CA GLY A 197 -18.46 -14.56 -8.02
C GLY A 197 -18.07 -13.13 -8.37
N HIS A 198 -17.51 -12.89 -9.57
CA HIS A 198 -17.11 -11.56 -10.03
C HIS A 198 -16.26 -10.80 -8.98
N GLY A 199 -15.37 -11.53 -8.29
CA GLY A 199 -14.47 -10.95 -7.29
C GLY A 199 -13.47 -10.01 -7.97
N HIS A 200 -13.46 -8.74 -7.59
CA HIS A 200 -12.54 -7.74 -8.15
C HIS A 200 -11.33 -7.63 -7.24
N PHE A 201 -10.15 -7.98 -7.75
CA PHE A 201 -8.90 -8.00 -7.00
C PHE A 201 -7.94 -6.94 -7.50
N GLU A 202 -7.25 -6.27 -6.58
CA GLU A 202 -6.05 -5.46 -6.81
C GLU A 202 -4.88 -6.16 -6.10
N VAL A 203 -3.82 -6.48 -6.84
CA VAL A 203 -2.69 -7.26 -6.32
C VAL A 203 -1.36 -6.63 -6.73
N THR A 204 -0.45 -6.47 -5.77
CA THR A 204 0.94 -6.08 -6.05
C THR A 204 1.85 -7.29 -5.99
N VAL A 205 2.50 -7.62 -7.10
CA VAL A 205 3.38 -8.78 -7.25
C VAL A 205 4.82 -8.30 -7.42
N THR A 206 5.72 -8.88 -6.63
CA THR A 206 7.16 -8.68 -6.78
C THR A 206 7.72 -9.73 -7.74
N HIS A 207 8.40 -9.30 -8.80
CA HIS A 207 9.09 -10.13 -9.77
C HIS A 207 10.60 -9.96 -9.59
N ASP A 208 11.26 -11.02 -9.15
CA ASP A 208 12.72 -11.14 -9.13
C ASP A 208 13.18 -11.56 -10.53
N ILE A 209 13.73 -10.60 -11.27
CA ILE A 209 14.10 -10.74 -12.69
C ILE A 209 15.26 -11.74 -12.82
N LYS A 210 16.21 -11.68 -11.88
CA LYS A 210 17.42 -12.52 -11.88
C LYS A 210 17.07 -13.99 -11.69
N HIS A 211 16.22 -14.31 -10.72
CA HIS A 211 15.82 -15.68 -10.43
C HIS A 211 14.57 -16.12 -11.22
N LYS A 212 13.95 -15.20 -11.98
CA LYS A 212 12.70 -15.43 -12.71
C LYS A 212 11.58 -15.93 -11.79
N THR A 213 11.52 -15.42 -10.57
CA THR A 213 10.53 -15.82 -9.56
C THR A 213 9.57 -14.69 -9.24
N TYR A 214 8.34 -15.06 -8.87
CA TYR A 214 7.32 -14.13 -8.41
C TYR A 214 7.07 -14.34 -6.93
N ARG A 215 6.72 -13.27 -6.22
CA ARG A 215 6.36 -13.28 -4.80
C ARG A 215 5.15 -12.39 -4.59
N VAL A 216 4.21 -12.89 -3.82
CA VAL A 216 3.02 -12.16 -3.36
C VAL A 216 2.62 -12.71 -2.00
N SER A 217 2.30 -11.82 -1.08
CA SER A 217 1.79 -12.14 0.26
C SER A 217 0.32 -11.76 0.38
N GLU A 218 -0.36 -12.27 1.40
CA GLU A 218 -1.75 -11.94 1.69
C GLU A 218 -1.99 -10.43 1.81
N LYS A 219 -1.02 -9.70 2.39
CA LYS A 219 -1.08 -8.25 2.61
C LYS A 219 -1.00 -7.40 1.33
N GLU A 220 -0.65 -8.03 0.21
CA GLU A 220 -0.51 -7.40 -1.10
C GLU A 220 -1.68 -7.75 -2.04
N ILE A 221 -2.70 -8.45 -1.52
CA ILE A 221 -3.89 -8.84 -2.25
C ILE A 221 -5.12 -8.22 -1.58
N SER A 222 -5.82 -7.38 -2.32
CA SER A 222 -7.05 -6.73 -1.88
C SER A 222 -8.21 -7.15 -2.76
N ARG A 223 -9.26 -7.76 -2.19
CA ARG A 223 -10.57 -7.81 -2.85
C ARG A 223 -11.29 -6.48 -2.66
N ILE A 224 -11.40 -5.71 -3.73
CA ILE A 224 -11.82 -4.29 -3.76
C ILE A 224 -13.31 -4.09 -4.05
N ASN A 225 -14.08 -5.15 -4.26
CA ASN A 225 -15.54 -5.11 -4.28
C ASN A 225 -16.13 -5.82 -3.06
N LYS A 226 -17.40 -5.52 -2.75
CA LYS A 226 -18.13 -6.14 -1.63
C LYS A 226 -18.22 -7.65 -1.84
N TYR A 227 -18.00 -8.43 -0.77
CA TYR A 227 -17.98 -9.90 -0.86
C TYR A 227 -19.39 -10.49 -0.88
N GLY A 228 -20.37 -9.78 -0.33
CA GLY A 228 -21.75 -10.28 -0.21
C GLY A 228 -21.80 -11.63 0.50
N ASN A 229 -22.57 -12.55 -0.08
CA ASN A 229 -22.72 -13.93 0.41
C ASN A 229 -21.72 -14.91 -0.22
N ASP A 230 -20.78 -14.43 -1.05
CA ASP A 230 -19.79 -15.29 -1.71
C ASP A 230 -19.04 -16.21 -0.74
N PRO A 231 -18.60 -15.77 0.46
CA PRO A 231 -17.84 -16.62 1.35
C PRO A 231 -18.65 -17.19 2.51
N ALA A 232 -19.99 -17.20 2.45
CA ALA A 232 -20.85 -17.57 3.58
C ALA A 232 -20.50 -18.94 4.20
N CYS A 233 -20.21 -19.93 3.37
CA CYS A 233 -19.78 -21.29 3.71
C CYS A 233 -18.44 -21.35 4.48
N ILE A 234 -17.54 -20.38 4.32
CA ILE A 234 -16.22 -20.40 4.98
C ILE A 234 -16.18 -19.57 6.26
N LEU A 235 -17.16 -18.71 6.53
CA LEU A 235 -17.11 -17.77 7.66
C LEU A 235 -16.98 -18.46 9.03
N LYS A 236 -17.58 -19.65 9.18
CA LYS A 236 -17.49 -20.47 10.41
C LYS A 236 -16.23 -21.33 10.47
N LYS A 237 -15.65 -21.73 9.32
CA LYS A 237 -14.46 -22.60 9.24
C LYS A 237 -13.16 -21.80 9.31
N ASN A 238 -13.06 -20.74 8.51
CA ASN A 238 -11.91 -19.84 8.48
C ASN A 238 -12.30 -18.47 7.89
N ARG A 239 -12.60 -17.51 8.77
CA ARG A 239 -13.00 -16.16 8.38
C ARG A 239 -11.89 -15.34 7.70
N GLN A 240 -10.62 -15.71 7.86
CA GLN A 240 -9.50 -14.92 7.32
C GLN A 240 -9.42 -15.04 5.79
N ILE A 241 -9.69 -16.22 5.24
CA ILE A 241 -9.65 -16.47 3.79
C ILE A 241 -10.93 -16.08 3.04
N ARG A 242 -11.88 -15.40 3.71
CA ARG A 242 -13.19 -15.05 3.14
C ARG A 242 -13.09 -14.24 1.84
N GLN A 243 -12.03 -13.47 1.64
CA GLN A 243 -11.86 -12.71 0.41
C GLN A 243 -11.55 -13.59 -0.81
N TYR A 244 -11.08 -14.83 -0.61
CA TYR A 244 -10.65 -15.76 -1.65
C TYR A 244 -11.66 -16.88 -1.92
N CYS A 245 -12.71 -17.00 -1.12
CA CYS A 245 -13.69 -18.07 -1.23
C CYS A 245 -14.95 -17.58 -1.95
N TYR A 246 -15.37 -18.36 -2.93
CA TYR A 246 -16.71 -18.33 -3.49
C TYR A 246 -17.38 -19.68 -3.20
N CYS A 247 -18.54 -19.68 -2.56
CA CYS A 247 -19.19 -20.91 -2.13
C CYS A 247 -19.71 -21.70 -3.32
N ILE A 248 -19.40 -23.00 -3.35
CA ILE A 248 -19.87 -23.92 -4.39
C ILE A 248 -21.40 -23.95 -4.43
N SER A 249 -22.07 -23.85 -3.27
CA SER A 249 -23.53 -23.78 -3.17
C SER A 249 -24.16 -22.60 -3.93
N ASN A 250 -23.38 -21.58 -4.29
CA ASN A 250 -23.87 -20.42 -5.05
C ASN A 250 -23.73 -20.63 -6.57
N LEU A 251 -23.13 -21.74 -7.02
CA LEU A 251 -23.02 -22.06 -8.44
C LEU A 251 -24.33 -22.62 -9.01
N ASP A 252 -25.14 -23.24 -8.16
CA ASP A 252 -26.42 -23.89 -8.52
C ASP A 252 -27.63 -22.96 -8.33
N SER A 253 -27.41 -21.71 -7.92
CA SER A 253 -28.43 -20.73 -7.56
C SER A 253 -28.68 -19.66 -8.62
#